data_AF-W5MVF4-F1
#
_entry.id   AF-W5MVF4-F1
#
_cell.length_a   1.000
_cell.length_b   1.000
_cell.length_c   1.000
_cell.angle_alpha   90.00
_cell.angle_beta   90.00
_cell.angle_gamma   90.00
#
_symmetry.space_group_name_H-M   'P 1'
#
loop_
_entity.id
_entity.type
_entity.pdbx_description
1 polymer ?
#
loop_
_entity_poly.entity_id
_entity_poly.type
_entity_poly.pdbx_seq_one_letter_code
_entity_poly.pdbx_strand_id
1 'polypeptide(L)'
;GSQVFIDESQFFDPPYDYDLTQINDNGTTFYRGGEEYKRPCGWYRYAVKVLSKYADGDRWLGVGDPEYRLTSASGEWPVSYHGTSEKGSEGIISGEYKPGPGAVHGRGVYSSPDIRVATGYAEEFTASNGNKYKIVLQNRVNPRIRKIIPASAAHDVGDYWLIPEGYVMRDSIRPYGLLLKQKLKQASGK
;
A
#
# COMPACT_ATOMS: atom_id res chain seq x y z
N GLY A 1 15.50 11.98 -29.46
CA GLY A 1 15.72 12.15 -28.02
C GLY A 1 16.05 10.80 -27.43
N SER A 2 17.08 10.71 -26.59
CA SER A 2 17.45 9.45 -25.93
C SER A 2 16.30 8.96 -25.06
N GLN A 3 15.74 7.82 -25.41
CA GLN A 3 14.74 7.12 -24.61
C GLN A 3 15.45 6.66 -23.33
N VAL A 4 15.11 7.28 -22.20
CA VAL A 4 15.60 6.85 -20.89
C VAL A 4 14.92 5.51 -20.61
N PHE A 5 15.70 4.43 -20.62
CA PHE A 5 15.22 3.12 -20.18
C PHE A 5 15.26 3.11 -18.66
N ILE A 6 14.09 3.02 -18.04
CA ILE A 6 13.97 2.79 -16.60
C ILE A 6 14.15 1.29 -16.39
N ASP A 7 15.18 0.92 -15.64
CA ASP A 7 15.38 -0.46 -15.21
C ASP A 7 14.43 -0.77 -14.05
N GLU A 8 13.28 -1.36 -14.38
CA GLU A 8 12.25 -1.73 -13.43
C GLU A 8 12.75 -2.69 -12.34
N SER A 9 13.82 -3.45 -12.60
CA SER A 9 14.42 -4.40 -11.63
C SER A 9 15.10 -3.72 -10.43
N GLN A 10 15.28 -2.39 -10.51
CA GLN A 10 15.74 -1.57 -9.39
C GLN A 10 14.61 -1.29 -8.38
N PHE A 11 13.36 -1.34 -8.83
CA PHE A 11 12.20 -0.93 -8.04
C PHE A 11 11.28 -2.09 -7.68
N PHE A 12 11.21 -3.12 -8.52
CA PHE A 12 10.31 -4.26 -8.35
C PHE A 12 11.05 -5.57 -8.15
N ASP A 13 10.35 -6.52 -7.54
CA ASP A 13 10.85 -7.88 -7.26
C ASP A 13 9.83 -8.93 -7.74
N PRO A 14 9.71 -9.13 -9.06
CA PRO A 14 8.62 -9.91 -9.68
C PRO A 14 8.40 -11.32 -9.13
N PRO A 15 9.42 -12.07 -8.64
CA PRO A 15 9.20 -13.35 -7.97
C PRO A 15 8.25 -13.29 -6.77
N TYR A 16 8.07 -12.12 -6.15
CA TYR A 16 7.13 -11.90 -5.04
C TYR A 16 5.84 -11.21 -5.46
N ASP A 17 5.57 -11.06 -6.75
CA ASP A 17 4.28 -10.58 -7.23
C ASP A 17 3.17 -11.54 -6.78
N TYR A 18 1.96 -11.00 -6.58
CA TYR A 18 0.85 -11.82 -6.12
C TYR A 18 -0.46 -11.37 -6.76
N ASP A 19 -1.10 -12.29 -7.46
CA ASP A 19 -2.38 -12.07 -8.11
C ASP A 19 -3.53 -12.33 -7.13
N LEU A 20 -4.18 -11.27 -6.63
CA LEU A 20 -5.41 -11.37 -5.85
C LEU A 20 -6.66 -11.08 -6.69
N THR A 21 -6.58 -10.94 -8.01
CA THR A 21 -7.69 -10.47 -8.85
C THR A 21 -8.90 -11.40 -8.79
N GLN A 22 -8.68 -12.71 -8.60
CA GLN A 22 -9.73 -13.73 -8.45
C GLN A 22 -9.80 -14.33 -7.05
N ILE A 23 -9.08 -13.76 -6.07
CA ILE A 23 -9.10 -14.26 -4.69
C ILE A 23 -10.31 -13.70 -3.94
N ASN A 24 -10.95 -14.57 -3.16
CA ASN A 24 -11.97 -14.21 -2.19
C ASN A 24 -11.64 -14.85 -0.83
N ASP A 25 -11.53 -14.02 0.19
CA ASP A 25 -11.13 -14.40 1.56
C ASP A 25 -12.31 -14.55 2.51
N ASN A 26 -13.55 -14.60 2.00
CA ASN A 26 -14.73 -14.79 2.83
C ASN A 26 -14.55 -15.97 3.79
N GLY A 27 -14.69 -15.70 5.09
CA GLY A 27 -14.53 -16.70 6.16
C GLY A 27 -13.08 -16.95 6.59
N THR A 28 -12.10 -16.24 6.04
CA THR A 28 -10.70 -16.33 6.45
C THR A 28 -10.19 -14.99 6.96
N THR A 29 -9.59 -14.99 8.15
CA THR A 29 -8.97 -13.79 8.73
C THR A 29 -7.45 -13.94 8.72
N PHE A 30 -6.76 -12.92 8.23
CA PHE A 30 -5.31 -12.84 8.23
C PHE A 30 -4.87 -11.79 9.25
N TYR A 31 -3.70 -11.99 9.84
CA TYR A 31 -3.11 -11.04 10.77
C TYR A 31 -1.69 -10.68 10.35
N ARG A 32 -1.36 -9.40 10.50
CA ARG A 32 -0.01 -8.88 10.33
C ARG A 32 0.28 -7.88 11.43
N GLY A 33 1.40 -8.04 12.13
CA GLY A 33 1.86 -7.11 13.16
C GLY A 33 0.91 -6.99 14.35
N GLY A 34 0.19 -8.07 14.67
CA GLY A 34 -0.81 -8.11 15.73
C GLY A 34 -2.19 -7.56 15.35
N GLU A 35 -2.39 -7.13 14.10
CA GLU A 35 -3.63 -6.51 13.64
C GLU A 35 -4.23 -7.27 12.45
N GLU A 36 -5.54 -7.16 12.28
CA GLU A 36 -6.25 -7.75 11.15
C GLU A 36 -5.70 -7.19 9.84
N TYR A 37 -5.34 -8.08 8.92
CA TYR A 37 -4.90 -7.78 7.58
C TYR A 37 -5.98 -8.14 6.57
N LYS A 38 -6.76 -7.12 6.18
CA LYS A 38 -7.71 -7.23 5.06
C LYS A 38 -6.93 -7.26 3.76
N ARG A 39 -6.67 -8.45 3.20
CA ARG A 39 -5.91 -8.60 1.95
C ARG A 39 -6.59 -7.83 0.80
N PRO A 40 -5.83 -7.29 -0.16
CA PRO A 40 -6.38 -6.49 -1.23
C PRO A 40 -7.01 -7.38 -2.32
N CYS A 41 -8.01 -8.18 -1.97
CA CYS A 41 -8.73 -9.05 -2.89
C CYS A 41 -9.34 -8.24 -4.05
N GLY A 42 -9.21 -8.75 -5.27
CA GLY A 42 -9.57 -8.06 -6.51
C GLY A 42 -8.51 -7.09 -7.04
N TRP A 43 -7.27 -7.14 -6.54
CA TRP A 43 -6.13 -6.35 -7.03
C TRP A 43 -4.97 -7.25 -7.44
N TYR A 44 -4.18 -6.80 -8.42
CA TYR A 44 -2.88 -7.41 -8.70
C TYR A 44 -1.81 -6.67 -7.91
N ARG A 45 -0.94 -7.37 -7.18
CA ARG A 45 0.17 -6.78 -6.43
C ARG A 45 1.49 -7.01 -7.15
N TYR A 46 2.10 -5.94 -7.60
CA TYR A 46 3.53 -5.91 -7.94
C TYR A 46 4.34 -5.72 -6.66
N ALA A 47 5.32 -6.57 -6.40
CA ALA A 47 6.19 -6.46 -5.25
C ALA A 47 7.24 -5.37 -5.46
N VAL A 48 7.34 -4.45 -4.50
CA VAL A 48 8.40 -3.44 -4.48
C VAL A 48 9.64 -4.06 -3.85
N LYS A 49 10.81 -3.82 -4.45
CA LYS A 49 12.10 -4.32 -3.98
C LYS A 49 12.51 -3.64 -2.68
N VAL A 50 12.33 -4.36 -1.57
CA VAL A 50 12.53 -3.82 -0.20
C VAL A 50 13.42 -4.68 0.69
N LEU A 51 13.77 -5.90 0.26
CA LEU A 51 14.67 -6.77 1.02
C LEU A 51 16.04 -6.11 1.15
N SER A 52 16.57 -6.08 2.38
CA SER A 52 17.83 -5.43 2.73
C SER A 52 17.89 -3.93 2.39
N LYS A 53 16.75 -3.27 2.16
CA LYS A 53 16.66 -1.83 1.87
C LYS A 53 16.81 -0.96 3.12
N TYR A 54 16.43 -1.48 4.29
CA TYR A 54 16.37 -0.74 5.55
C TYR A 54 17.42 -1.26 6.54
N ALA A 55 18.03 -0.35 7.30
CA ALA A 55 19.15 -0.67 8.19
C ALA A 55 18.76 -1.58 9.38
N ASP A 56 17.48 -1.60 9.75
CA ASP A 56 16.92 -2.46 10.80
C ASP A 56 16.51 -3.87 10.30
N GLY A 57 16.91 -4.23 9.07
CA GLY A 57 16.66 -5.53 8.46
C GLY A 57 15.24 -5.69 7.95
N ASP A 58 14.83 -6.95 7.73
CA ASP A 58 13.58 -7.28 7.03
C ASP A 58 12.48 -7.86 7.93
N ARG A 59 12.68 -7.80 9.25
CA ARG A 59 11.72 -8.38 10.21
C ARG A 59 10.35 -7.70 10.16
N TRP A 60 10.31 -6.41 9.88
CA TRP A 60 9.09 -5.62 9.67
C TRP A 60 8.18 -6.19 8.57
N LEU A 61 8.74 -6.89 7.58
CA LEU A 61 7.99 -7.56 6.51
C LEU A 61 7.51 -8.97 6.92
N GLY A 62 8.06 -9.52 7.99
CA GLY A 62 7.83 -10.89 8.44
C GLY A 62 8.75 -11.92 7.80
N VAL A 63 9.93 -11.50 7.28
CA VAL A 63 10.93 -12.42 6.69
C VAL A 63 11.38 -13.45 7.74
N GLY A 64 11.55 -14.69 7.28
CA GLY A 64 11.89 -15.85 8.11
C GLY A 64 10.67 -16.71 8.50
N ASP A 65 9.45 -16.22 8.27
CA ASP A 65 8.21 -16.96 8.46
C ASP A 65 7.63 -17.44 7.12
N PRO A 66 6.75 -18.45 7.09
CA PRO A 66 6.06 -18.88 5.88
C PRO A 66 5.31 -17.73 5.20
N GLU A 67 5.40 -17.69 3.87
CA GLU A 67 4.75 -16.65 3.05
C GLU A 67 3.23 -16.67 3.23
N TYR A 68 2.63 -17.86 3.16
CA TYR A 68 1.22 -18.06 3.50
C TYR A 68 1.06 -18.35 4.98
N ARG A 69 0.52 -17.38 5.71
CA ARG A 69 0.18 -17.52 7.13
C ARG A 69 -1.03 -16.69 7.51
N LEU A 70 -1.84 -17.30 8.37
CA LEU A 70 -3.02 -16.68 8.97
C LEU A 70 -2.64 -15.77 10.14
N THR A 71 -1.59 -16.09 10.88
CA THR A 71 -1.19 -15.38 12.11
C THR A 71 0.01 -14.45 11.88
N SER A 72 0.25 -13.57 12.85
CA SER A 72 1.36 -12.63 12.81
C SER A 72 2.72 -13.29 13.09
N ALA A 73 3.75 -12.74 12.45
CA ALA A 73 5.15 -13.02 12.71
C ALA A 73 5.67 -12.05 13.80
N SER A 74 6.44 -12.55 14.76
CA SER A 74 6.97 -11.73 15.87
C SER A 74 7.81 -10.53 15.39
N GLY A 75 7.41 -9.29 15.65
CA GLY A 75 8.18 -8.10 15.27
C GLY A 75 7.93 -7.62 13.82
N GLU A 76 7.01 -8.23 13.10
CA GLU A 76 6.52 -7.67 11.86
C GLU A 76 5.66 -6.42 12.11
N TRP A 77 5.50 -5.59 11.09
CA TRP A 77 4.63 -4.43 11.13
C TRP A 77 3.26 -4.73 10.51
N PRO A 78 2.19 -4.08 10.99
CA PRO A 78 0.85 -4.17 10.41
C PRO A 78 0.77 -3.51 9.03
N VAL A 79 -0.25 -3.88 8.26
CA VAL A 79 -0.42 -3.49 6.86
C VAL A 79 -1.39 -2.32 6.72
N SER A 80 -1.06 -1.37 5.86
CA SER A 80 -1.97 -0.30 5.45
C SER A 80 -1.88 -0.02 3.94
N TYR A 81 -2.75 0.87 3.47
CA TYR A 81 -2.92 1.22 2.07
C TYR A 81 -2.89 2.75 1.91
N HIS A 82 -2.26 3.22 0.84
CA HIS A 82 -2.18 4.65 0.50
C HIS A 82 -2.57 4.85 -0.97
N GLY A 83 -3.68 5.55 -1.20
CA GLY A 83 -4.08 5.98 -2.55
C GLY A 83 -3.39 7.29 -2.92
N THR A 84 -2.92 7.37 -4.16
CA THR A 84 -2.28 8.56 -4.71
C THR A 84 -2.37 8.53 -6.25
N SER A 85 -1.74 9.48 -6.93
CA SER A 85 -1.61 9.49 -8.38
C SER A 85 -0.51 8.54 -8.86
N GLU A 86 -0.50 8.20 -10.15
CA GLU A 86 0.58 7.40 -10.77
C GLU A 86 1.96 8.01 -10.45
N LYS A 87 2.13 9.31 -10.68
CA LYS A 87 3.37 10.04 -10.34
C LYS A 87 3.68 10.06 -8.85
N GLY A 88 2.65 10.16 -8.01
CA GLY A 88 2.79 10.07 -6.56
C GLY A 88 3.35 8.72 -6.13
N SER A 89 2.83 7.64 -6.72
CA SER A 89 3.30 6.29 -6.45
C SER A 89 4.74 6.06 -6.92
N GLU A 90 5.10 6.56 -8.10
CA GLU A 90 6.46 6.53 -8.65
C GLU A 90 7.45 7.26 -7.73
N GLY A 91 7.11 8.48 -7.29
CA GLY A 91 7.95 9.28 -6.40
C GLY A 91 8.18 8.63 -5.03
N ILE A 92 7.17 7.92 -4.51
CA ILE A 92 7.27 7.20 -3.23
C ILE A 92 8.14 5.95 -3.37
N ILE A 93 7.96 5.17 -4.44
CA ILE A 93 8.73 3.93 -4.68
C ILE A 93 10.21 4.23 -4.91
N SER A 94 10.49 5.24 -5.76
CA SER A 94 11.85 5.66 -6.09
C SER A 94 12.55 6.44 -4.97
N GLY A 95 11.78 7.07 -4.08
CA GLY A 95 12.29 7.85 -2.96
C GLY A 95 11.70 7.42 -1.63
N GLU A 96 10.85 8.27 -1.08
CA GLU A 96 10.20 8.07 0.22
C GLU A 96 8.88 8.84 0.29
N TYR A 97 8.07 8.50 1.29
CA TYR A 97 6.86 9.25 1.60
C TYR A 97 7.19 10.70 1.99
N LYS A 98 6.33 11.62 1.55
CA LYS A 98 6.35 13.03 1.94
C LYS A 98 4.96 13.43 2.43
N PRO A 99 4.84 14.26 3.48
CA PRO A 99 3.55 14.80 3.90
C PRO A 99 2.83 15.48 2.73
N GLY A 100 1.56 15.10 2.54
CA GLY A 100 0.70 15.75 1.55
C GLY A 100 0.19 17.11 2.03
N PRO A 101 -0.56 17.83 1.18
CA PRO A 101 -1.22 19.07 1.59
C PRO A 101 -2.38 18.86 2.56
N GLY A 102 -2.94 17.64 2.64
CA GLY A 102 -4.03 17.29 3.55
C GLY A 102 -3.57 17.30 5.02
N ALA A 103 -4.36 17.96 5.88
CA ALA A 103 -4.05 18.10 7.31
C ALA A 103 -5.30 18.06 8.20
N VAL A 104 -6.39 17.40 7.75
CA VAL A 104 -7.69 17.34 8.47
C VAL A 104 -7.53 16.87 9.92
N HIS A 105 -6.61 15.94 10.16
CA HIS A 105 -6.26 15.42 11.50
C HIS A 105 -4.80 15.71 11.90
N GLY A 106 -4.19 16.71 11.26
CA GLY A 106 -2.78 17.05 11.39
C GLY A 106 -1.96 16.75 10.13
N ARG A 107 -0.89 17.51 9.92
CA ARG A 107 -0.02 17.35 8.74
C ARG A 107 0.81 16.07 8.86
N GLY A 108 0.89 15.30 7.76
CA GLY A 108 1.63 14.05 7.74
C GLY A 108 1.28 13.15 6.55
N VAL A 109 1.62 11.87 6.68
CA VAL A 109 1.33 10.83 5.69
C VAL A 109 0.17 9.99 6.18
N TYR A 110 -0.89 9.98 5.40
CA TYR A 110 -2.11 9.22 5.68
C TYR A 110 -2.10 7.87 4.97
N SER A 111 -2.58 6.84 5.64
CA SER A 111 -2.88 5.52 5.06
C SER A 111 -4.09 4.93 5.78
N SER A 112 -4.57 3.76 5.37
CA SER A 112 -5.67 3.07 6.04
C SER A 112 -5.46 1.55 6.04
N PRO A 113 -5.83 0.81 7.09
CA PRO A 113 -5.90 -0.65 7.02
C PRO A 113 -7.03 -1.15 6.10
N ASP A 114 -7.94 -0.27 5.67
CA ASP A 114 -9.01 -0.60 4.74
C ASP A 114 -8.71 -0.05 3.33
N ILE A 115 -8.51 -0.95 2.37
CA ILE A 115 -8.20 -0.56 0.99
C ILE A 115 -9.31 0.27 0.35
N ARG A 116 -10.57 0.18 0.82
CA ARG A 116 -11.68 0.96 0.27
C ARG A 116 -11.49 2.45 0.56
N VAL A 117 -10.98 2.79 1.75
CA VAL A 117 -10.61 4.16 2.11
C VAL A 117 -9.52 4.65 1.17
N ALA A 118 -8.41 3.91 1.05
CA ALA A 118 -7.29 4.28 0.18
C ALA A 118 -7.70 4.41 -1.30
N THR A 119 -8.64 3.59 -1.78
CA THR A 119 -9.15 3.66 -3.16
C THR A 119 -9.87 4.97 -3.47
N GLY A 120 -10.47 5.61 -2.46
CA GLY A 120 -11.08 6.94 -2.57
C GLY A 120 -10.08 8.05 -2.90
N TYR A 121 -8.82 7.89 -2.48
CA TYR A 121 -7.72 8.83 -2.74
C TYR A 121 -6.86 8.46 -3.96
N ALA A 122 -7.05 7.28 -4.53
CA ALA A 122 -6.32 6.85 -5.73
C ALA A 122 -6.90 7.51 -6.99
N GLU A 123 -6.04 8.24 -7.71
CA GLU A 123 -6.41 8.86 -8.98
C GLU A 123 -6.47 7.83 -10.11
N GLU A 124 -7.37 8.04 -11.07
CA GLU A 124 -7.47 7.21 -12.27
C GLU A 124 -6.51 7.71 -13.34
N PHE A 125 -5.82 6.78 -14.00
CA PHE A 125 -5.00 7.08 -15.18
C PHE A 125 -5.38 6.14 -16.33
N THR A 126 -5.05 6.53 -17.56
CA THR A 126 -5.28 5.72 -18.75
C THR A 126 -3.94 5.18 -19.22
N ALA A 127 -3.79 3.85 -19.23
CA ALA A 127 -2.57 3.22 -19.71
C ALA A 127 -2.48 3.25 -21.24
N SER A 128 -1.31 2.90 -21.77
CA SER A 128 -1.05 2.84 -23.22
C SER A 128 -1.99 1.90 -23.99
N ASN A 129 -2.54 0.89 -23.31
CA ASN A 129 -3.55 -0.03 -23.88
C ASN A 129 -4.98 0.55 -23.92
N GLY A 130 -5.17 1.82 -23.52
CA GLY A 130 -6.46 2.52 -23.51
C GLY A 130 -7.38 2.16 -22.35
N ASN A 131 -6.98 1.26 -21.46
CA ASN A 131 -7.75 0.92 -20.27
C ASN A 131 -7.46 1.88 -19.12
N LYS A 132 -8.45 2.07 -18.24
CA LYS A 132 -8.31 2.89 -17.03
C LYS A 132 -7.91 2.04 -15.84
N TYR A 133 -6.99 2.56 -15.04
CA TYR A 133 -6.47 1.89 -13.86
C TYR A 133 -6.43 2.82 -12.65
N LYS A 134 -6.38 2.22 -11.47
CA LYS A 134 -6.01 2.87 -10.21
C LYS A 134 -4.80 2.17 -9.61
N ILE A 135 -3.96 2.96 -8.93
CA ILE A 135 -2.84 2.47 -8.13
C ILE A 135 -3.09 2.76 -6.65
N VAL A 136 -2.81 1.78 -5.81
CA VAL A 136 -2.74 1.93 -4.35
C VAL A 136 -1.42 1.34 -3.88
N LEU A 137 -0.69 2.06 -3.03
CA LEU A 137 0.51 1.52 -2.38
C LEU A 137 0.11 0.71 -1.16
N GLN A 138 0.66 -0.50 -1.06
CA GLN A 138 0.56 -1.36 0.10
C GLN A 138 1.79 -1.17 0.99
N ASN A 139 1.56 -0.94 2.27
CA ASN A 139 2.57 -0.51 3.21
C ASN A 139 2.67 -1.41 4.42
N ARG A 140 3.83 -1.36 5.06
CA ARG A 140 4.02 -1.75 6.46
C ARG A 140 4.22 -0.51 7.30
N VAL A 141 3.54 -0.41 8.43
CA VAL A 141 3.51 0.79 9.27
C VAL A 141 4.02 0.48 10.66
N ASN A 142 4.99 1.25 11.15
CA ASN A 142 5.48 1.11 12.52
C ASN A 142 4.35 1.42 13.52
N PRO A 143 3.90 0.44 14.31
CA PRO A 143 2.72 0.61 15.17
C PRO A 143 2.98 1.58 16.33
N ARG A 144 4.25 1.85 16.67
CA ARG A 144 4.61 2.73 17.79
C ARG A 144 4.50 4.22 17.46
N ILE A 145 4.52 4.58 16.19
CA ILE A 145 4.59 5.98 15.74
C ILE A 145 3.24 6.49 15.22
N ARG A 146 2.44 5.62 14.60
CA ARG A 146 1.20 6.05 13.95
C ARG A 146 0.16 6.54 14.95
N LYS A 147 -0.62 7.54 14.52
CA LYS A 147 -1.89 7.92 15.14
C LYS A 147 -3.03 7.22 14.43
N ILE A 148 -3.95 6.63 15.18
CA ILE A 148 -5.18 6.05 14.65
C ILE A 148 -6.28 7.11 14.77
N ILE A 149 -6.93 7.42 13.65
CA ILE A 149 -8.16 8.19 13.59
C ILE A 149 -9.30 7.21 13.29
N PRO A 150 -10.20 6.96 14.24
CA PRO A 150 -11.31 6.04 14.02
C PRO A 150 -12.23 6.48 12.88
N ALA A 151 -12.82 5.52 12.17
CA ALA A 151 -13.77 5.74 11.08
C ALA A 151 -14.92 6.70 11.47
N SER A 152 -15.39 6.63 12.71
CA SER A 152 -16.43 7.53 13.25
C SER A 152 -15.99 8.99 13.33
N ALA A 153 -14.71 9.25 13.65
CA ALA A 153 -14.14 10.59 13.69
C ALA A 153 -13.74 11.10 12.29
N ALA A 154 -13.40 10.19 11.37
CA ALA A 154 -13.11 10.52 9.98
C ALA A 154 -14.37 10.65 9.10
N HIS A 155 -15.53 10.23 9.60
CA HIS A 155 -16.79 10.13 8.85
C HIS A 155 -16.66 9.31 7.56
N ASP A 156 -15.97 8.17 7.63
CA ASP A 156 -15.67 7.32 6.46
C ASP A 156 -15.90 5.83 6.76
N VAL A 157 -15.67 4.97 5.77
CA VAL A 157 -15.89 3.52 5.82
C VAL A 157 -14.82 2.74 6.58
N GLY A 158 -13.74 3.41 7.02
CA GLY A 158 -12.64 2.78 7.73
C GLY A 158 -11.71 3.78 8.41
N ASP A 159 -10.85 3.26 9.29
CA ASP A 159 -9.91 4.07 10.06
C ASP A 159 -8.82 4.68 9.18
N TYR A 160 -8.28 5.81 9.62
CA TYR A 160 -7.09 6.41 9.05
C TYR A 160 -5.91 6.23 9.99
N TRP A 161 -4.75 5.93 9.42
CA TRP A 161 -3.48 5.87 10.11
C TRP A 161 -2.60 7.02 9.61
N LEU A 162 -2.26 7.91 10.52
CA LEU A 162 -1.44 9.09 10.27
C LEU A 162 -0.04 8.89 10.84
N ILE A 163 0.98 9.00 10.00
CA ILE A 163 2.35 9.28 10.45
C ILE A 163 2.51 10.81 10.47
N PRO A 164 2.61 11.44 11.65
CA PRO A 164 2.75 12.89 11.73
C PRO A 164 4.01 13.40 11.03
N GLU A 165 3.97 14.62 10.53
CA GLU A 165 5.19 15.32 10.10
C GLU A 165 6.18 15.44 11.28
N GLY A 166 7.48 15.36 10.98
CA GLY A 166 8.57 15.37 11.96
C GLY A 166 9.14 13.99 12.30
N TYR A 167 8.45 12.91 11.95
CA TYR A 167 9.02 11.55 12.02
C TYR A 167 9.85 11.21 10.77
N VAL A 168 10.85 10.35 10.94
CA VAL A 168 11.61 9.80 9.82
C VAL A 168 10.73 8.80 9.08
N MET A 169 10.37 9.12 7.83
CA MET A 169 9.38 8.35 7.07
C MET A 169 9.83 6.91 6.81
N ARG A 170 11.12 6.70 6.51
CA ARG A 170 11.68 5.36 6.29
C ARG A 170 11.62 4.46 7.54
N ASP A 171 11.53 5.04 8.73
CA ASP A 171 11.42 4.31 10.00
C ASP A 171 9.96 4.13 10.46
N SER A 172 9.03 4.75 9.73
CA SER A 172 7.62 4.87 10.12
C SER A 172 6.66 4.15 9.17
N ILE A 173 6.91 4.24 7.86
CA ILE A 173 6.04 3.66 6.82
C ILE A 173 6.85 3.24 5.60
N ARG A 174 6.66 1.99 5.15
CA ARG A 174 7.45 1.36 4.09
C ARG A 174 6.53 0.78 3.01
N PRO A 175 6.57 1.28 1.76
CA PRO A 175 5.83 0.67 0.66
C PRO A 175 6.53 -0.63 0.25
N TYR A 176 5.77 -1.72 0.18
CA TYR A 176 6.29 -3.03 -0.25
C TYR A 176 5.48 -3.66 -1.38
N GLY A 177 4.38 -3.04 -1.78
CA GLY A 177 3.60 -3.47 -2.94
C GLY A 177 2.95 -2.29 -3.66
N LEU A 178 2.91 -2.37 -4.99
CA LEU A 178 2.08 -1.54 -5.84
C LEU A 178 0.88 -2.38 -6.26
N LEU A 179 -0.31 -1.94 -5.84
CA LEU A 179 -1.57 -2.60 -6.17
C LEU A 179 -2.16 -1.92 -7.40
N LEU A 180 -2.39 -2.71 -8.45
CA LEU A 180 -3.01 -2.26 -9.68
C LEU A 180 -4.40 -2.86 -9.82
N LYS A 181 -5.38 -2.03 -10.15
CA LYS A 181 -6.73 -2.48 -10.49
C LYS A 181 -7.23 -1.81 -11.75
N GLN A 182 -7.62 -2.64 -12.71
CA GLN A 182 -8.31 -2.19 -13.91
C GLN A 182 -9.75 -1.81 -13.55
N LYS A 183 -10.20 -0.65 -14.03
CA LYS A 183 -11.61 -0.28 -13.98
C LYS A 183 -12.32 -1.03 -15.10
N LEU A 184 -13.30 -1.86 -14.73
CA LEU A 184 -14.18 -2.49 -15.71
C LEU A 184 -14.88 -1.38 -16.50
N LYS A 185 -14.93 -1.52 -17.82
CA LYS A 185 -15.76 -0.65 -18.66
C LYS A 185 -17.19 -0.83 -18.17
N GLN A 186 -17.87 0.27 -17.83
CA GLN A 186 -19.32 0.20 -17.64
C GLN A 186 -19.89 -0.38 -18.93
N ALA A 187 -20.63 -1.49 -18.83
CA ALA A 187 -21.38 -1.98 -19.97
C ALA A 187 -22.28 -0.83 -20.41
N SER A 188 -22.12 -0.40 -21.66
CA SER A 188 -23.03 0.56 -22.27
C SER A 188 -24.42 -0.05 -22.16
N GLY A 189 -25.25 0.48 -21.26
CA GLY A 189 -26.65 0.09 -21.18
C GLY A 189 -27.25 0.26 -22.58
N LYS A 190 -27.75 -0.84 -23.13
CA LYS A 190 -28.67 -0.79 -24.26
C LYS A 190 -30.03 -0.37 -23.75
#